data_AF-A0AAE6ELY2-F1
#
_entry.id   AF-A0AAE6ELY2-F1
#
_cell.length_a   1.000
_cell.length_b   1.000
_cell.length_c   1.000
_cell.angle_alpha   90.00
_cell.angle_beta   90.00
_cell.angle_gamma   90.00
#
_symmetry.space_group_name_H-M   'P 1'
#
loop_
_entity.id
_entity.type
_entity.pdbx_description
1 polymer ?
#
loop_
_entity_poly.entity_id
_entity_poly.type
_entity_poly.pdbx_seq_one_letter_code
_entity_poly.pdbx_strand_id
1 'polypeptide(L)' 'MAHVRFVADFDYRPPVFGVTLAYRAGWSGPVKKECADQAVAQKKAVRIKPPPRSTGKAAEND' A
#
# COMPACT_ATOMS: atom_id res chain seq x y z
N MET A 1 9.00 -7.49 0.79
CA MET A 1 7.84 -6.57 0.75
C MET A 1 7.10 -6.71 -0.57
N ALA A 2 5.81 -6.37 -0.62
CA ALA A 2 5.05 -6.23 -1.86
C ALA A 2 4.80 -4.73 -2.11
N HIS A 3 4.96 -4.28 -3.36
CA HIS A 3 4.62 -2.91 -3.74
C HIS A 3 3.20 -2.88 -4.29
N VAL A 4 2.37 -2.02 -3.73
CA VAL A 4 1.00 -1.82 -4.19
C VAL A 4 0.71 -0.33 -4.34
N ARG A 5 -0.24 -0.02 -5.21
CA ARG A 5 -0.87 1.28 -5.31
C ARG A 5 -2.31 1.13 -4.85
N PHE A 6 -2.68 1.83 -3.79
CA PHE A 6 -4.06 1.90 -3.34
C PHE A 6 -4.84 2.81 -4.28
N VAL A 7 -5.96 2.29 -4.80
CA VAL A 7 -6.89 3.01 -5.68
C VAL A 7 -8.09 3.54 -4.92
N ALA A 8 -8.30 3.07 -3.68
CA ALA A 8 -9.36 3.47 -2.80
C ALA A 8 -8.85 3.43 -1.34
N ASP A 9 -9.58 4.09 -0.45
CA ASP A 9 -9.26 4.09 0.97
C ASP A 9 -9.34 2.67 1.54
N PHE A 10 -8.31 2.29 2.30
CA PHE A 10 -8.14 0.98 2.88
C PHE A 10 -7.61 1.05 4.31
N ASP A 11 -8.42 0.60 5.26
CA ASP A 11 -8.03 0.45 6.66
C ASP A 11 -7.48 -0.95 6.90
N TYR A 12 -6.17 -1.03 7.14
CA TYR A 12 -5.49 -2.26 7.49
C TYR A 12 -5.20 -2.30 8.99
N ARG A 13 -5.76 -3.29 9.70
CA ARG A 13 -5.37 -3.61 11.08
C ARG A 13 -4.50 -4.87 11.11
N PRO A 14 -3.17 -4.74 11.13
CA PRO A 14 -2.30 -5.89 11.39
C PRO A 14 -2.51 -6.37 12.83
N PRO A 15 -2.71 -7.67 13.09
CA PRO A 15 -2.90 -8.20 14.45
C PRO A 15 -1.66 -8.03 15.35
N VAL A 16 -0.50 -7.79 14.74
CA VAL A 16 0.80 -7.61 15.44
C VAL A 16 0.97 -6.20 16.00
N PHE A 17 0.33 -5.20 15.38
CA PHE A 17 0.40 -3.83 15.87
C PHE A 17 -1.01 -3.42 16.26
N GLY A 18 -1.22 -2.99 17.50
CA GLY A 18 -2.51 -2.46 17.97
C GLY A 18 -2.92 -1.14 17.30
N VAL A 19 -2.51 -0.90 16.05
CA VAL A 19 -2.74 0.33 15.27
C VAL A 19 -3.52 0.00 14.00
N THR A 20 -4.37 0.94 13.58
CA THR A 20 -5.05 0.88 12.27
C THR A 20 -4.26 1.74 11.29
N LEU A 21 -3.74 1.14 10.22
CA LEU A 21 -3.11 1.88 9.12
C LEU A 21 -4.18 2.21 8.08
N ALA A 22 -4.59 3.47 8.04
CA ALA A 22 -5.46 4.00 6.98
C ALA A 22 -4.61 4.39 5.77
N TYR A 23 -4.74 3.63 4.68
CA TYR A 23 -4.15 3.95 3.38
C TYR A 23 -5.17 4.73 2.56
N ARG A 24 -4.84 5.97 2.17
CA ARG A 24 -5.71 6.79 1.32
C ARG A 24 -5.61 6.36 -0.15
N ALA A 25 -6.70 6.59 -0.88
CA ALA A 25 -6.72 6.42 -2.34
C ALA A 25 -5.59 7.26 -2.99
N GLY A 26 -4.79 6.63 -3.85
CA GLY A 26 -3.66 7.26 -4.54
C GLY A 26 -2.28 6.99 -3.90
N TRP A 27 -2.22 6.47 -2.67
CA TRP A 27 -0.95 6.13 -2.03
C TRP A 27 -0.30 4.90 -2.68
N SER A 28 1.01 4.95 -2.88
CA SER A 28 1.78 3.81 -3.39
C SER A 28 3.05 3.61 -2.59
N GLY A 29 3.33 2.37 -2.19
CA GLY A 29 4.51 2.08 -1.40
C GLY A 29 4.71 0.60 -1.11
N PRO A 30 5.84 0.27 -0.46
CA PRO A 30 6.08 -1.08 0.03
C PRO A 30 5.20 -1.37 1.24
N VAL A 31 4.42 -2.45 1.16
CA VAL A 31 3.61 -2.98 2.27
C VAL A 31 3.95 -4.45 2.54
N LYS A 32 3.41 -4.99 3.64
CA LYS A 32 3.45 -6.43 3.90
C LYS A 32 2.68 -7.20 2.82
N LYS A 33 3.15 -8.41 2.48
CA LYS A 33 2.48 -9.28 1.50
C LYS A 33 1.00 -9.52 1.87
N GLU A 34 0.73 -9.80 3.14
CA GLU A 34 -0.64 -9.97 3.65
C GLU A 34 -1.53 -8.75 3.39
N CYS A 35 -1.04 -7.54 3.68
CA CYS A 35 -1.76 -6.29 3.43
C CYS A 35 -2.00 -6.09 1.92
N ALA A 36 -0.97 -6.31 1.10
CA ALA A 36 -1.11 -6.25 -0.36
C ALA A 36 -2.15 -7.24 -0.89
N ASP A 37 -2.16 -8.46 -0.37
CA ASP A 37 -3.09 -9.50 -0.80
C ASP A 37 -4.53 -9.16 -0.41
N GLN A 38 -4.77 -8.75 0.84
CA GLN A 38 -6.09 -8.31 1.30
C GLN A 38 -6.61 -7.10 0.54
N ALA A 39 -5.74 -6.12 0.26
CA ALA A 39 -6.13 -4.91 -0.46
C ALA A 39 -6.43 -5.21 -1.94
N VAL A 40 -5.67 -6.11 -2.57
CA VAL A 40 -5.92 -6.57 -3.95
C VAL A 40 -7.17 -7.44 -4.03
N ALA A 41 -7.38 -8.34 -3.07
CA ALA A 41 -8.58 -9.19 -2.98
C ALA A 41 -9.86 -8.35 -2.86
N GLN A 42 -9.78 -7.23 -2.14
CA GLN A 42 -10.87 -6.26 -2.01
C GLN A 42 -10.98 -5.28 -3.19
N LYS A 43 -10.13 -5.40 -4.22
CA LYS A 43 -10.02 -4.47 -5.35
C LYS A 43 -9.76 -3.01 -4.93
N LYS A 44 -9.20 -2.81 -3.73
CA LYS A 44 -8.82 -1.51 -3.16
C LYS A 44 -7.39 -1.13 -3.50
N ALA A 45 -6.56 -2.09 -3.91
CA ALA A 45 -5.20 -1.86 -4.35
C ALA A 45 -4.82 -2.70 -5.57
N VAL A 46 -3.78 -2.26 -6.26
CA VAL A 46 -3.20 -2.93 -7.42
C VAL A 46 -1.74 -3.25 -7.11
N ARG A 47 -1.33 -4.51 -7.33
CA ARG A 47 0.09 -4.90 -7.25
C ARG A 47 0.85 -4.26 -8.40
N ILE A 48 1.82 -3.43 -8.05
CA ILE A 48 2.72 -2.81 -9.03
C ILE A 48 4.07 -3.51 -8.95
N LYS A 49 4.68 -3.80 -10.11
CA LYS A 49 6.11 -4.12 -10.12
C LYS A 49 6.84 -2.86 -9.62
N PRO A 50 7.82 -3.00 -8.72
CA PRO A 50 8.62 -1.85 -8.31
C PRO A 50 9.22 -1.22 -9.58
N PRO A 51 9.10 0.11 -9.77
CA PRO A 51 9.75 0.75 -10.89
C PRO A 51 11.26 0.46 -10.81
N PRO A 52 11.95 0.26 -11.95
CA PRO A 52 13.40 0.19 -11.94
C PRO A 52 13.92 1.46 -11.26
N ARG A 53 14.91 1.32 -10.37
CA ARG A 53 15.51 2.42 -9.61
C ARG A 53 15.99 3.53 -10.57
N SER A 54 15.12 4.51 -10.80
CA SER A 54 15.44 5.78 -11.40
C SER A 54 14.76 6.82 -10.52
N THR A 55 15.57 7.37 -9.61
CA THR A 55 15.51 8.73 -9.08
C THR A 55 14.13 9.42 -9.00
N GLY A 56 13.66 9.67 -7.78
CA GLY A 56 12.81 10.84 -7.49
C GLY A 56 11.42 10.54 -6.89
N LYS A 57 11.21 11.05 -5.66
CA LYS A 57 9.93 11.35 -5.00
C LYS A 57 8.79 10.31 -5.05
N ALA A 58 8.60 9.60 -3.94
CA ALA A 58 7.28 9.11 -3.51
C ALA A 58 7.20 9.13 -1.97
N ALA A 59 7.54 10.26 -1.39
CA ALA A 59 7.16 10.64 -0.04
C ALA A 59 6.70 12.10 -0.16
N GLU A 60 5.41 12.30 -0.36
CA GLU A 60 4.77 13.59 -0.15
C GLU A 60 3.29 13.31 0.07
N ASN A 61 2.86 13.38 1.32
CA ASN A 61 1.57 13.96 1.68
C ASN A 61 1.72 14.46 3.13
N ASP A 62 2.11 15.74 3.20
CA ASP A 62 1.85 16.79 4.20
C ASP A 62 2.02 16.45 5.69
#